data_AF-A0A7S2IZM0-F1
#
_entry.id   AF-A0A7S2IZM0-F1
#
_cell.length_a   1.000
_cell.length_b   1.000
_cell.length_c   1.000
_cell.angle_alpha   90.00
_cell.angle_beta   90.00
_cell.angle_gamma   90.00
#
_symmetry.space_group_name_H-M   'P 1'
#
loop_
_entity.id
_entity.type
_entity.pdbx_description
1 polymer ?
#
loop_
_entity_poly.entity_id
_entity_poly.type
_entity_poly.pdbx_seq_one_letter_code
_entity_poly.pdbx_strand_id
1 'polypeptide(L)'
;EVKRFDWASPSEAHTPSQSQLDVAGSMIDAMELTTPSATEGDKPKEALRPKDVFSPKLQRTYQCIQHRARAVIAAANGEGLSSNLPDPDVRITRALTLDPNLLQQANSAIDAFAAACPLQPAVSSGAGSKRNRSSGSNSAAEPNEAKRQMLKDSSASGTLFQLGLTSVATSITSDNPTNDFWSMISDKAEDRVDTAMREMSDMIPQLLKEAADDPKDPRAEKALRALRAMREGAVREDSVEAFNDTMLRLRDVYRDGPGGESAIWRQIRIDFDAFKGSLKCLGLITSKESPEVRGAVSEEEAARFWDGANANAPVPEPMAPVADLDEAEDQIDGIDELM
;
A
#
# COMPACT_ATOMS: atom_id res chain seq x y z
N GLU A 1 -10.63 26.24 18.19
CA GLU A 1 -11.54 25.15 18.57
C GLU A 1 -11.25 24.76 20.02
N VAL A 2 -12.16 25.02 20.95
CA VAL A 2 -11.97 24.63 22.36
C VAL A 2 -12.46 23.21 22.51
N LYS A 3 -11.53 22.27 22.65
CA LYS A 3 -11.87 20.90 23.00
C LYS A 3 -12.17 20.85 24.50
N ARG A 4 -13.36 20.39 24.86
CA ARG A 4 -13.76 20.16 26.25
C ARG A 4 -13.53 18.69 26.58
N PHE A 5 -12.37 18.42 27.17
CA PHE A 5 -12.08 17.12 27.77
C PHE A 5 -12.09 17.30 29.28
N ASP A 6 -13.11 16.74 29.92
CA ASP A 6 -13.25 16.76 31.37
C ASP A 6 -12.62 15.49 31.94
N TRP A 7 -11.40 15.61 32.46
CA TRP A 7 -10.70 14.53 33.15
C TRP A 7 -10.92 14.65 34.65
N ALA A 8 -11.16 13.54 35.32
CA ALA A 8 -11.15 13.51 36.79
C ALA A 8 -9.71 13.76 37.30
N SER A 9 -9.61 14.48 38.41
CA SER A 9 -8.33 14.56 39.13
C SER A 9 -7.87 13.16 39.55
N PRO A 10 -6.56 12.89 39.62
CA PRO A 10 -6.04 11.63 40.10
C PRO A 10 -6.63 11.28 41.47
N SER A 11 -7.15 10.05 41.61
CA SER A 11 -7.79 9.59 42.85
C SER A 11 -6.78 9.38 43.98
N GLU A 12 -7.22 9.51 45.23
CA GLU A 12 -6.43 9.18 46.43
C GLU A 12 -5.93 7.72 46.46
N ALA A 13 -6.54 6.82 45.67
CA ALA A 13 -6.08 5.45 45.52
C ALA A 13 -4.71 5.31 44.83
N HIS A 14 -4.18 6.38 44.22
CA HIS A 14 -2.93 6.37 43.46
C HIS A 14 -1.93 7.43 43.96
N THR A 15 -1.89 7.70 45.26
CA THR A 15 -0.90 8.61 45.85
C THR A 15 0.50 7.99 45.74
N PRO A 16 1.52 8.73 45.28
CA PRO A 16 2.89 8.22 45.17
C PRO A 16 3.46 7.91 46.56
N SER A 17 4.18 6.80 46.68
CA SER A 17 4.93 6.46 47.89
C SER A 17 6.19 7.33 48.02
N GLN A 18 6.65 7.55 49.25
CA GLN A 18 7.87 8.33 49.49
C GLN A 18 9.09 7.74 48.77
N SER A 19 9.24 6.42 48.76
CA SER A 19 10.32 5.74 48.03
C SER A 19 10.28 5.99 46.53
N GLN A 20 9.09 6.14 45.94
CA GLN A 20 8.97 6.48 44.52
C GLN A 20 9.33 7.93 44.26
N LEU A 21 9.01 8.84 45.19
CA LEU A 21 9.39 10.26 45.11
C LEU A 21 10.91 10.43 45.19
N ASP A 22 11.57 9.74 46.12
CA ASP A 22 13.02 9.86 46.33
C ASP A 22 13.81 9.35 45.11
N VAL A 23 13.37 8.22 44.55
CA VAL A 23 14.00 7.65 43.34
C VAL A 23 13.67 8.47 42.09
N ALA A 24 12.46 9.05 42.00
CA ALA A 24 12.11 9.98 40.93
C ALA A 24 12.98 11.25 40.98
N GLY A 25 13.21 11.82 42.18
CA GLY A 25 14.10 12.97 42.36
C GLY A 25 15.53 12.64 41.91
N SER A 26 16.05 11.48 42.31
CA SER A 26 17.37 11.00 41.89
C SER A 26 17.49 10.85 40.36
N MET A 27 16.41 10.43 39.69
CA MET A 27 16.36 10.31 38.23
C MET A 27 16.31 11.67 37.54
N ILE A 28 15.55 12.64 38.09
CA ILE A 28 15.52 14.02 37.58
C ILE A 28 16.93 14.62 37.61
N ASP A 29 17.62 14.50 38.74
CA ASP A 29 18.98 15.04 38.90
C ASP A 29 19.98 14.36 37.95
N ALA A 30 19.84 13.04 37.73
CA ALA A 30 20.74 12.29 36.85
C ALA A 30 20.51 12.54 35.35
N MET A 31 19.30 12.95 34.95
CA MET A 31 18.92 13.21 33.55
C MET A 31 18.82 14.71 33.21
N GLU A 32 19.26 15.58 34.11
CA GLU A 32 19.26 17.03 33.90
C GLU A 32 20.17 17.42 32.73
N LEU A 33 19.63 18.17 31.77
CA LEU A 33 20.34 18.58 30.55
C LEU A 33 20.95 19.98 30.68
N THR A 34 20.67 20.70 31.76
CA THR A 34 21.24 22.02 32.04
C THR A 34 22.46 21.90 32.95
N THR A 35 23.61 22.36 32.47
CA THR A 35 24.80 22.48 33.33
C THR A 35 24.80 23.86 34.00
N PRO A 36 25.01 23.94 35.33
CA PRO A 36 25.13 25.22 36.00
C PRO A 36 26.34 25.96 35.46
N SER A 37 26.17 27.24 35.12
CA SER A 37 27.27 28.06 34.64
C SER A 37 28.29 28.27 35.76
N ALA A 38 29.58 28.14 35.43
CA ALA A 38 30.69 28.39 36.37
C ALA A 38 30.89 29.88 36.67
N THR A 39 30.20 30.78 35.96
CA THR A 39 30.40 32.23 36.05
C THR A 39 29.10 32.93 36.41
N GLU A 40 29.15 33.77 37.44
CA GLU A 40 28.03 34.56 37.95
C GLU A 40 27.53 35.52 36.86
N GLY A 41 26.43 35.15 36.18
CA GLY A 41 25.79 35.94 35.13
C GLY A 41 25.68 35.28 33.74
N ASP A 42 26.32 34.14 33.51
CA ASP A 42 26.19 33.42 32.23
C ASP A 42 25.02 32.41 32.26
N LYS A 43 24.32 32.28 31.13
CA LYS A 43 23.12 31.43 31.04
C LYS A 43 23.50 29.96 31.25
N PRO A 44 22.63 29.17 31.89
CA PRO A 44 22.87 27.73 32.03
C PRO A 44 23.10 27.12 30.64
N LYS A 45 24.16 26.34 30.52
CA LYS A 45 24.55 25.75 29.24
C LYS A 45 23.78 24.45 29.07
N GLU A 46 22.81 24.47 28.15
CA GLU A 46 22.07 23.28 27.72
C GLU A 46 23.00 22.34 26.95
N ALA A 47 23.11 21.09 27.41
CA ALA A 47 23.90 20.05 26.76
C ALA A 47 23.37 19.69 25.36
N LEU A 48 22.05 19.79 25.17
CA LEU A 48 21.37 19.56 23.90
C LEU A 48 20.45 20.75 23.59
N ARG A 49 20.56 21.28 22.36
CA ARG A 49 19.74 22.41 21.89
C ARG A 49 18.88 21.95 20.71
N PRO A 50 17.62 21.53 20.94
CA PRO A 50 16.76 21.03 19.87
C PRO A 50 16.53 22.04 18.74
N LYS A 51 16.62 23.34 19.03
CA LYS A 51 16.47 24.42 18.04
C LYS A 51 17.63 24.48 17.03
N ASP A 52 18.79 23.95 17.41
CA ASP A 52 19.97 23.88 16.53
C ASP A 52 19.97 22.59 15.70
N VAL A 53 19.03 21.68 15.95
CA VAL A 53 18.89 20.43 15.19
C VAL A 53 17.95 20.67 14.01
N PHE A 54 18.48 20.53 12.81
CA PHE A 54 17.70 20.61 11.58
C PHE A 54 16.65 19.48 11.50
N SER A 55 15.56 19.73 10.75
CA SER A 55 14.52 18.72 10.54
C SER A 55 15.11 17.46 9.87
N PRO A 56 15.11 16.30 10.54
CA PRO A 56 15.69 15.07 10.00
C PRO A 56 14.90 14.56 8.78
N LYS A 57 13.58 14.83 8.74
CA LYS A 57 12.72 14.48 7.61
C LYS A 57 13.16 15.21 6.34
N LEU A 58 13.45 16.50 6.45
CA LEU A 58 13.86 17.31 5.31
C LEU A 58 15.23 16.86 4.77
N GLN A 59 16.20 16.65 5.68
CA GLN A 59 17.52 16.17 5.32
C GLN A 59 17.46 14.77 4.68
N ARG A 60 16.64 13.87 5.23
CA ARG A 60 16.40 12.53 4.66
C ARG A 60 15.77 12.59 3.27
N THR A 61 14.84 13.53 3.07
CA THR A 61 14.18 13.73 1.78
C THR A 61 15.20 14.15 0.72
N TYR A 62 16.05 15.14 1.03
CA TYR A 62 17.11 15.57 0.11
C TYR A 62 18.13 14.47 -0.16
N GLN A 63 18.48 13.66 0.85
CA GLN A 63 19.37 12.52 0.66
C GLN A 63 18.80 11.51 -0.35
N CYS A 64 17.50 11.18 -0.24
CA CYS A 64 16.83 10.27 -1.17
C CYS A 64 16.73 10.86 -2.59
N ILE A 65 16.44 12.17 -2.71
CA ILE A 65 16.38 12.86 -4.01
C ILE A 65 17.76 12.82 -4.68
N GLN A 66 18.82 13.20 -3.95
CA GLN A 66 20.19 13.18 -4.48
C GLN A 66 20.61 11.78 -4.90
N HIS A 67 20.27 10.76 -4.11
CA HIS A 67 20.58 9.37 -4.44
C HIS A 67 19.88 8.91 -5.72
N ARG A 68 18.58 9.20 -5.87
CA ARG A 68 17.83 8.87 -7.09
C ARG A 68 18.36 9.62 -8.31
N ALA A 69 18.64 10.92 -8.17
CA ALA A 69 19.20 11.71 -9.27
C ALA A 69 20.56 11.17 -9.73
N ARG A 70 21.44 10.82 -8.79
CA ARG A 70 22.74 10.20 -9.09
C ARG A 70 22.59 8.82 -9.71
N ALA A 71 21.61 8.02 -9.27
CA ALA A 71 21.35 6.71 -9.86
C ALA A 71 20.91 6.80 -11.33
N VAL A 72 20.07 7.80 -11.66
CA VAL A 72 19.64 8.05 -13.04
C VAL A 72 20.82 8.52 -13.91
N ILE A 73 21.66 9.43 -13.40
CA ILE A 73 22.85 9.90 -14.13
C ILE A 73 23.87 8.77 -14.33
N ALA A 74 24.11 7.95 -13.29
CA ALA A 74 25.00 6.80 -13.37
C ALA A 74 24.50 5.78 -14.40
N ALA A 75 23.19 5.48 -14.40
CA ALA A 75 22.59 4.60 -15.40
C ALA A 75 22.74 5.13 -16.83
N ALA A 76 22.62 6.45 -17.03
CA ALA A 76 22.85 7.09 -18.34
C ALA A 76 24.32 7.00 -18.79
N ASN A 77 25.27 6.95 -17.85
CA ASN A 77 26.70 6.82 -18.12
C ASN A 77 27.20 5.36 -18.14
N GLY A 78 26.30 4.37 -18.01
CA GLY A 78 26.66 2.95 -17.96
C GLY A 78 27.25 2.49 -16.62
N GLU A 79 27.19 3.31 -15.57
CA GLU A 79 27.63 2.98 -14.21
C GLU A 79 26.44 2.47 -13.37
N GLY A 80 26.58 1.27 -12.81
CA GLY A 80 25.52 0.65 -12.01
C GLY A 80 25.49 1.19 -10.57
N LEU A 81 24.67 2.21 -10.30
CA LEU A 81 24.33 2.59 -8.92
C LEU A 81 23.07 1.85 -8.46
N SER A 82 23.11 1.22 -7.29
CA SER A 82 22.01 0.39 -6.78
C SER A 82 20.71 1.20 -6.64
N SER A 83 19.56 0.59 -6.98
CA SER A 83 18.23 1.20 -6.87
C SER A 83 17.68 1.30 -5.44
N ASN A 84 18.40 0.76 -4.45
CA ASN A 84 18.00 0.78 -3.05
C ASN A 84 18.02 2.19 -2.46
N LEU A 85 17.21 2.44 -1.43
CA LEU A 85 17.29 3.69 -0.69
C LEU A 85 18.64 3.77 0.05
N PRO A 86 19.28 4.95 0.12
CA PRO A 86 20.53 5.10 0.87
C PRO A 86 20.28 4.88 2.36
N ASP A 87 21.26 4.43 3.12
CA ASP A 87 21.16 4.43 4.59
C ASP A 87 21.02 5.86 5.13
N PRO A 88 20.32 6.08 6.26
CA PRO A 88 20.26 7.40 6.88
C PRO A 88 21.66 7.96 7.15
N ASP A 89 21.90 9.22 6.79
CA ASP A 89 23.18 9.87 7.04
C ASP A 89 23.47 9.92 8.56
N VAL A 90 24.65 9.44 8.95
CA VAL A 90 25.14 9.39 10.33
C VAL A 90 25.11 10.74 11.03
N ARG A 91 25.24 11.85 10.28
CA ARG A 91 25.18 13.21 10.82
C ARG A 91 23.78 13.57 11.32
N ILE A 92 22.76 13.04 10.66
CA ILE A 92 21.35 13.23 11.03
C ILE A 92 21.03 12.35 12.24
N THR A 93 21.45 11.09 12.21
CA THR A 93 21.12 10.13 13.28
C THR A 93 21.86 10.45 14.58
N ARG A 94 23.12 10.92 14.50
CA ARG A 94 23.91 11.29 15.70
C ARG A 94 23.26 12.40 16.52
N ALA A 95 22.57 13.35 15.87
CA ALA A 95 21.87 14.42 16.57
C ALA A 95 20.59 13.93 17.29
N LEU A 96 20.09 12.74 16.94
CA LEU A 96 18.89 12.13 17.53
C LEU A 96 19.22 11.07 18.59
N THR A 97 20.46 10.59 18.62
CA THR A 97 20.91 9.63 19.63
C THR A 97 21.27 10.35 20.93
N LEU A 98 20.88 9.77 22.07
CA LEU A 98 21.31 10.25 23.39
C LEU A 98 22.85 10.22 23.51
N ASP A 99 23.39 11.15 24.28
CA ASP A 99 24.80 11.13 24.64
C ASP A 99 25.10 9.88 25.48
N PRO A 100 26.03 9.00 25.04
CA PRO A 100 26.37 7.79 25.77
C PRO A 100 26.86 8.07 27.19
N ASN A 101 27.53 9.20 27.43
CA ASN A 101 28.04 9.53 28.77
C ASN A 101 26.91 9.84 29.74
N LEU A 102 25.91 10.60 29.27
CA LEU A 102 24.72 10.93 30.07
C LEU A 102 23.91 9.67 30.37
N LEU A 103 23.74 8.80 29.37
CA LEU A 103 23.05 7.53 29.55
C LEU A 103 23.79 6.64 30.57
N GLN A 104 25.11 6.56 30.48
CA GLN A 104 25.91 5.80 31.44
C GLN A 104 25.78 6.33 32.87
N GLN A 105 25.73 7.65 33.05
CA GLN A 105 25.52 8.29 34.35
C GLN A 105 24.11 8.01 34.90
N ALA A 106 23.09 8.04 34.04
CA ALA A 106 21.70 7.88 34.45
C ALA A 106 21.26 6.42 34.62
N ASN A 107 21.99 5.44 34.08
CA ASN A 107 21.60 4.02 34.11
C ASN A 107 21.25 3.51 35.51
N SER A 108 22.06 3.85 36.53
CA SER A 108 21.79 3.40 37.90
C SER A 108 20.50 3.99 38.47
N ALA A 109 20.19 5.25 38.17
CA ALA A 109 18.95 5.90 38.60
C ALA A 109 17.73 5.36 37.82
N ILE A 110 17.89 5.07 36.53
CA ILE A 110 16.85 4.44 35.70
C ILE A 110 16.51 3.05 36.23
N ASP A 111 17.52 2.24 36.53
CA ASP A 111 17.34 0.88 37.07
C ASP A 111 16.67 0.91 38.45
N ALA A 112 17.07 1.84 39.31
CA ALA A 112 16.45 2.05 40.62
C ALA A 112 14.97 2.48 40.48
N PHE A 113 14.67 3.37 39.53
CA PHE A 113 13.30 3.82 39.27
C PHE A 113 12.41 2.70 38.73
N ALA A 114 12.93 1.91 37.79
CA ALA A 114 12.24 0.74 37.26
C ALA A 114 11.93 -0.30 38.36
N ALA A 115 12.85 -0.48 39.31
CA ALA A 115 12.64 -1.38 40.46
C ALA A 115 11.60 -0.85 41.45
N ALA A 116 11.55 0.47 41.69
CA ALA A 116 10.59 1.10 42.61
C ALA A 116 9.16 1.19 42.04
N CYS A 117 9.02 1.13 40.71
CA CYS A 117 7.75 1.22 39.99
C CYS A 117 7.52 -0.01 39.10
N PRO A 118 7.31 -1.21 39.68
CA PRO A 118 7.11 -2.41 38.88
C PRO A 118 5.77 -2.33 38.14
N LEU A 119 5.83 -2.20 36.82
CA LEU A 119 4.67 -2.23 35.95
C LEU A 119 4.52 -3.62 35.36
N GLN A 120 3.34 -4.21 35.48
CA GLN A 120 3.00 -5.41 34.73
C GLN A 120 2.56 -4.97 33.34
N PRO A 121 3.21 -5.43 32.26
CA PRO A 121 2.70 -5.20 30.93
C PRO A 121 1.33 -5.84 30.83
N ALA A 122 0.32 -5.07 30.43
CA ALA A 122 -0.95 -5.65 30.06
C ALA A 122 -0.67 -6.68 28.95
N VAL A 123 -1.23 -7.88 29.07
CA VAL A 123 -1.13 -8.91 28.04
C VAL A 123 -1.90 -8.40 26.82
N SER A 124 -1.22 -7.64 25.96
CA SER A 124 -1.78 -7.25 24.68
C SER A 124 -1.72 -8.50 23.79
N SER A 125 -2.89 -9.05 23.48
CA SER A 125 -3.07 -10.01 22.39
C SER A 125 -2.73 -9.30 21.08
N GLY A 126 -1.45 -9.18 20.76
CA GLY A 126 -1.01 -8.36 19.63
C GLY A 126 0.45 -7.97 19.66
N ALA A 127 1.35 -8.89 19.99
CA ALA A 127 2.73 -8.75 19.55
C ALA A 127 2.74 -8.93 18.03
N GLY A 128 2.52 -7.83 17.30
CA GLY A 128 2.63 -7.76 15.85
C GLY A 128 3.95 -8.40 15.42
N SER A 129 3.85 -9.37 14.52
CA SER A 129 4.95 -10.18 14.00
C SER A 129 6.20 -9.32 13.77
N LYS A 130 7.22 -9.48 14.62
CA LYS A 130 8.58 -9.03 14.32
C LYS A 130 9.01 -9.82 13.10
N ARG A 131 8.78 -9.28 11.90
CA ARG A 131 9.38 -9.79 10.66
C ARG A 131 10.88 -9.82 10.89
N ASN A 132 11.41 -11.03 11.07
CA ASN A 132 12.81 -11.30 11.26
C ASN A 132 13.56 -10.74 10.05
N ARG A 133 14.20 -9.57 10.20
CA ARG A 133 15.11 -9.04 9.18
C ARG A 133 16.37 -9.88 9.30
N SER A 134 16.50 -10.89 8.43
CA SER A 134 17.72 -11.66 8.26
C SER A 134 18.86 -10.72 7.90
N SER A 135 19.65 -10.35 8.90
CA SER A 135 21.00 -9.82 8.72
C SER A 135 21.84 -10.99 8.19
N GLY A 136 22.21 -10.92 6.92
CA GLY A 136 23.02 -11.93 6.25
C GLY A 136 24.42 -11.95 6.83
N SER A 137 24.71 -12.96 7.65
CA SER A 137 26.06 -13.42 7.93
C SER A 137 26.31 -14.66 7.09
N ASN A 138 27.23 -14.53 6.13
CA ASN A 138 27.67 -15.62 5.27
C ASN A 138 28.35 -16.72 6.10
N SER A 139 27.98 -17.99 5.86
CA SER A 139 28.93 -19.10 5.86
C SER A 139 28.36 -20.29 5.07
N ALA A 140 29.17 -20.77 4.15
CA ALA A 140 28.88 -21.77 3.13
C ALA A 140 28.68 -23.18 3.72
N ALA A 141 27.63 -23.86 3.24
CA ALA A 141 27.58 -25.31 3.02
C ALA A 141 26.26 -25.64 2.28
N GLU A 142 26.36 -25.99 0.98
CA GLU A 142 25.32 -26.75 0.28
C GLU A 142 25.59 -28.27 0.43
N PRO A 143 24.63 -29.18 0.15
CA PRO A 143 23.21 -28.97 -0.16
C PRO A 143 22.27 -29.86 0.67
N ASN A 144 20.98 -29.50 0.73
CA ASN A 144 19.94 -30.52 0.80
C ASN A 144 18.74 -30.08 -0.05
N GLU A 145 18.44 -30.89 -1.05
CA GLU A 145 17.73 -30.57 -2.30
C GLU A 145 16.19 -30.55 -2.17
N ALA A 146 15.66 -30.47 -0.94
CA ALA A 146 14.22 -30.57 -0.66
C ALA A 146 13.55 -29.23 -0.30
N LYS A 147 14.21 -28.08 -0.52
CA LYS A 147 13.71 -26.73 -0.14
C LYS A 147 13.66 -25.70 -1.26
N ARG A 148 13.66 -26.13 -2.52
CA ARG A 148 13.47 -25.24 -3.69
C ARG A 148 12.02 -25.27 -4.18
N GLN A 149 11.07 -24.86 -3.34
CA GLN A 149 9.75 -24.47 -3.84
C GLN A 149 8.97 -23.56 -2.88
N MET A 150 9.62 -22.55 -2.27
CA MET A 150 8.93 -21.40 -1.67
C MET A 150 9.92 -20.23 -1.58
N LEU A 151 10.16 -19.48 -2.67
CA LEU A 151 10.73 -18.12 -2.60
C LEU A 151 10.64 -17.38 -3.95
N LYS A 152 9.41 -17.05 -4.35
CA LYS A 152 8.98 -16.07 -5.37
C LYS A 152 7.47 -16.03 -5.13
N ASP A 153 6.82 -15.01 -4.58
CA ASP A 153 6.98 -13.58 -4.76
C ASP A 153 6.69 -12.82 -3.47
N SER A 154 7.48 -11.77 -3.22
CA SER A 154 7.17 -10.77 -2.19
C SER A 154 7.83 -9.46 -2.61
N SER A 155 7.16 -8.76 -3.52
CA SER A 155 7.36 -7.33 -3.74
C SER A 155 6.09 -6.59 -3.37
N ALA A 156 6.27 -5.55 -2.56
CA ALA A 156 5.25 -4.88 -1.77
C ALA A 156 4.40 -3.88 -2.57
N SER A 157 3.11 -3.80 -2.23
CA SER A 157 2.34 -2.56 -2.27
C SER A 157 1.89 -2.24 -0.85
N GLY A 158 2.57 -1.30 -0.22
CA GLY A 158 2.27 -0.84 1.13
C GLY A 158 1.39 0.41 1.11
N THR A 159 0.36 0.38 1.96
CA THR A 159 0.03 1.38 3.01
C THR A 159 -1.45 1.81 2.97
N LEU A 160 -2.26 1.26 3.89
CA LEU A 160 -3.17 2.02 4.77
C LEU A 160 -3.73 1.10 5.89
N PHE A 161 -2.91 0.70 6.86
CA PHE A 161 -3.42 0.06 8.08
C PHE A 161 -3.84 1.13 9.07
N GLN A 162 -5.14 1.46 9.06
CA GLN A 162 -5.81 2.27 10.07
C GLN A 162 -6.28 1.33 11.20
N LEU A 163 -5.97 1.71 12.43
CA LEU A 163 -6.31 1.06 13.70
C LEU A 163 -7.72 0.43 13.77
N GLY A 164 -7.80 -0.79 14.30
CA GLY A 164 -9.00 -1.38 14.91
C GLY A 164 -9.57 -2.58 14.15
N LEU A 165 -9.83 -3.66 14.89
CA LEU A 165 -10.37 -4.98 14.50
C LEU A 165 -9.32 -5.99 14.01
N THR A 166 -8.78 -6.78 14.97
CA THR A 166 -8.06 -8.05 14.69
C THR A 166 -8.92 -9.26 15.02
N SER A 167 -10.20 -9.22 14.65
CA SER A 167 -10.93 -10.43 14.32
C SER A 167 -10.79 -10.62 12.82
N VAL A 168 -10.32 -11.79 12.37
CA VAL A 168 -10.36 -12.12 10.95
C VAL A 168 -11.82 -12.01 10.50
N ALA A 169 -12.10 -11.11 9.54
CA ALA A 169 -13.46 -10.95 9.03
C ALA A 169 -13.94 -12.29 8.46
N THR A 170 -15.14 -12.71 8.85
CA THR A 170 -15.80 -13.89 8.28
C THR A 170 -16.66 -13.56 7.07
N SER A 171 -17.00 -12.28 6.90
CA SER A 171 -17.82 -11.77 5.80
C SER A 171 -17.53 -10.29 5.55
N ILE A 172 -17.78 -9.82 4.34
CA ILE A 172 -17.59 -8.42 3.92
C ILE A 172 -18.79 -7.57 4.34
N THR A 173 -18.54 -6.51 5.10
CA THR A 173 -19.56 -5.58 5.59
C THR A 173 -19.59 -4.27 4.79
N SER A 174 -20.73 -3.56 4.82
CA SER A 174 -20.86 -2.23 4.19
C SER A 174 -20.06 -1.14 4.90
N ASP A 175 -19.65 -1.37 6.15
CA ASP A 175 -18.94 -0.39 6.96
C ASP A 175 -17.50 -0.22 6.49
N ASN A 176 -16.78 -1.33 6.28
CA ASN A 176 -15.38 -1.34 5.84
C ASN A 176 -15.04 -2.48 4.86
N PRO A 177 -15.66 -2.50 3.65
CA PRO A 177 -15.59 -3.64 2.74
C PRO A 177 -14.15 -3.95 2.29
N THR A 178 -13.33 -2.91 2.10
CA THR A 178 -11.92 -3.07 1.69
C THR A 178 -11.08 -3.78 2.75
N ASN A 179 -11.29 -3.48 4.04
CA ASN A 179 -10.51 -4.10 5.11
C ASN A 179 -10.96 -5.54 5.32
N ASP A 180 -12.28 -5.78 5.34
CA ASP A 180 -12.83 -7.13 5.51
C ASP A 180 -12.33 -8.08 4.42
N PHE A 181 -12.30 -7.61 3.16
CA PHE A 181 -11.75 -8.36 2.03
C PHE A 181 -10.28 -8.72 2.18
N TRP A 182 -9.43 -7.76 2.55
CA TRP A 182 -8.02 -8.04 2.78
C TRP A 182 -7.80 -8.96 3.97
N SER A 183 -8.62 -8.83 5.01
CA SER A 183 -8.61 -9.72 6.15
C SER A 183 -8.98 -11.15 5.77
N MET A 184 -9.94 -11.35 4.85
CA MET A 184 -10.35 -12.68 4.38
C MET A 184 -9.30 -13.32 3.46
N ILE A 185 -8.74 -12.57 2.50
CA ILE A 185 -7.71 -13.09 1.58
C ILE A 185 -6.38 -13.35 2.28
N SER A 186 -6.06 -12.60 3.34
CA SER A 186 -4.81 -12.79 4.09
C SER A 186 -4.90 -13.88 5.16
N ASP A 187 -6.08 -14.49 5.36
CA ASP A 187 -6.24 -15.57 6.33
C ASP A 187 -5.53 -16.83 5.82
N LYS A 188 -4.60 -17.33 6.63
CA LYS A 188 -3.85 -18.57 6.33
C LYS A 188 -4.47 -19.79 7.00
N ALA A 189 -5.43 -19.58 7.90
CA ALA A 189 -6.08 -20.66 8.63
C ALA A 189 -7.19 -21.32 7.79
N GLU A 190 -7.90 -20.54 6.96
CA GLU A 190 -8.96 -21.01 6.10
C GLU A 190 -8.89 -20.30 4.75
N ASP A 191 -8.98 -21.06 3.65
CA ASP A 191 -9.01 -20.48 2.31
C ASP A 191 -10.39 -19.87 2.04
N ARG A 192 -10.45 -18.54 2.09
CA ARG A 192 -11.68 -17.76 1.90
C ARG A 192 -11.62 -16.87 0.67
N VAL A 193 -10.67 -17.08 -0.24
CA VAL A 193 -10.46 -16.21 -1.41
C VAL A 193 -11.72 -16.14 -2.28
N ASP A 194 -12.28 -17.29 -2.68
CA ASP A 194 -13.49 -17.34 -3.51
C ASP A 194 -14.69 -16.66 -2.84
N THR A 195 -14.84 -16.88 -1.53
CA THR A 195 -15.92 -16.28 -0.74
C THR A 195 -15.76 -14.76 -0.69
N ALA A 196 -14.54 -14.27 -0.43
CA ALA A 196 -14.23 -12.84 -0.39
C ALA A 196 -14.44 -12.18 -1.76
N MET A 197 -14.01 -12.82 -2.84
CA MET A 197 -14.20 -12.32 -4.21
C MET A 197 -15.68 -12.22 -4.58
N ARG A 198 -16.47 -13.25 -4.26
CA ARG A 198 -17.92 -13.25 -4.49
C ARG A 198 -18.61 -12.16 -3.68
N GLU A 199 -18.37 -12.09 -2.37
CA GLU A 199 -19.01 -11.10 -1.50
C GLU A 199 -18.64 -9.67 -1.90
N MET A 200 -17.39 -9.44 -2.32
CA MET A 200 -16.95 -8.13 -2.80
C MET A 200 -17.62 -7.75 -4.13
N SER A 201 -17.77 -8.73 -5.03
CA SER A 201 -18.45 -8.58 -6.31
C SER A 201 -19.92 -8.15 -6.16
N ASP A 202 -20.59 -8.63 -5.10
CA ASP A 202 -21.99 -8.28 -4.81
C ASP A 202 -22.11 -6.96 -4.02
N MET A 203 -21.16 -6.67 -3.13
CA MET A 203 -21.14 -5.46 -2.30
C MET A 203 -20.90 -4.19 -3.11
N ILE A 204 -20.00 -4.22 -4.11
CA ILE A 204 -19.65 -3.04 -4.91
C ILE A 204 -20.88 -2.47 -5.65
N PRO A 205 -21.65 -3.25 -6.43
CA PRO A 205 -22.87 -2.76 -7.07
C PRO A 205 -23.91 -2.25 -6.07
N GLN A 206 -24.05 -2.89 -4.90
CA GLN A 206 -24.99 -2.46 -3.88
C GLN A 206 -24.65 -1.06 -3.36
N LEU A 207 -23.39 -0.82 -2.99
CA LEU A 207 -22.94 0.49 -2.51
C LEU A 207 -23.08 1.59 -3.57
N LEU A 208 -22.81 1.27 -4.84
CA LEU A 208 -23.00 2.22 -5.95
C LEU A 208 -24.48 2.52 -6.23
N LYS A 209 -25.36 1.54 -6.07
CA LYS A 209 -26.81 1.74 -6.20
C LYS A 209 -27.35 2.63 -5.09
N GLU A 210 -26.90 2.43 -3.86
CA GLU A 210 -27.28 3.23 -2.70
C GLU A 210 -26.78 4.68 -2.78
N ALA A 211 -25.65 4.91 -3.46
CA ALA A 211 -25.08 6.23 -3.73
C ALA A 211 -25.86 7.06 -4.77
N ALA A 212 -26.91 6.50 -5.40
CA ALA A 212 -27.83 7.20 -6.30
C ALA A 212 -27.14 7.99 -7.44
N ASP A 213 -26.08 7.42 -8.03
CA ASP A 213 -25.26 8.03 -9.09
C ASP A 213 -24.49 9.31 -8.68
N ASP A 214 -24.29 9.58 -7.39
CA ASP A 214 -23.40 10.65 -6.93
C ASP A 214 -21.99 10.10 -6.63
N PRO A 215 -20.96 10.40 -7.45
CA PRO A 215 -19.59 9.94 -7.21
C PRO A 215 -18.93 10.57 -5.98
N LYS A 216 -19.50 11.65 -5.42
CA LYS A 216 -19.01 12.29 -4.19
C LYS A 216 -19.65 11.72 -2.92
N ASP A 217 -20.65 10.84 -3.05
CA ASP A 217 -21.24 10.16 -1.91
C ASP A 217 -20.17 9.26 -1.25
N PRO A 218 -20.04 9.26 0.10
CA PRO A 218 -19.10 8.40 0.80
C PRO A 218 -19.22 6.92 0.44
N ARG A 219 -20.42 6.44 0.07
CA ARG A 219 -20.66 5.05 -0.37
C ARG A 219 -20.08 4.78 -1.75
N ALA A 220 -20.17 5.74 -2.68
CA ALA A 220 -19.53 5.63 -3.99
C ALA A 220 -18.01 5.61 -3.85
N GLU A 221 -17.44 6.48 -3.01
CA GLU A 221 -16.00 6.49 -2.75
C GLU A 221 -15.53 5.16 -2.13
N LYS A 222 -16.29 4.62 -1.17
CA LYS A 222 -16.03 3.29 -0.59
C LYS A 222 -16.09 2.19 -1.65
N ALA A 223 -17.09 2.18 -2.51
CA ALA A 223 -17.25 1.18 -3.57
C ALA A 223 -16.10 1.24 -4.58
N LEU A 224 -15.66 2.43 -4.99
CA LEU A 224 -14.51 2.59 -5.89
C LEU A 224 -13.20 2.14 -5.24
N ARG A 225 -13.01 2.44 -3.95
CA ARG A 225 -11.86 1.94 -3.18
C ARG A 225 -11.88 0.41 -3.08
N ALA A 226 -13.05 -0.17 -2.84
CA ALA A 226 -13.29 -1.60 -2.78
C ALA A 226 -13.04 -2.28 -4.13
N LEU A 227 -13.47 -1.68 -5.24
CA LEU A 227 -13.23 -2.18 -6.59
C LEU A 227 -11.73 -2.21 -6.96
N ARG A 228 -10.96 -1.20 -6.56
CA ARG A 228 -9.49 -1.21 -6.73
C ARG A 228 -8.82 -2.32 -5.92
N ALA A 229 -9.28 -2.52 -4.69
CA ALA A 229 -8.78 -3.60 -3.83
C ALA A 229 -9.14 -4.98 -4.40
N MET A 230 -10.35 -5.14 -4.92
CA MET A 230 -10.80 -6.35 -5.59
C MET A 230 -9.94 -6.66 -6.82
N ARG A 231 -9.60 -5.67 -7.64
CA ARG A 231 -8.70 -5.86 -8.78
C ARG A 231 -7.32 -6.35 -8.34
N GLU A 232 -6.75 -5.70 -7.31
CA GLU A 232 -5.44 -6.08 -6.78
C GLU A 232 -5.46 -7.50 -6.19
N GLY A 233 -6.55 -7.88 -5.53
CA GLY A 233 -6.76 -9.24 -5.02
C GLY A 233 -6.91 -10.26 -6.15
N ALA A 234 -7.69 -9.94 -7.18
CA ALA A 234 -7.92 -10.80 -8.34
C ALA A 234 -6.63 -11.15 -9.09
N VAL A 235 -5.72 -10.18 -9.25
CA VAL A 235 -4.40 -10.43 -9.88
C VAL A 235 -3.49 -11.24 -8.95
N ARG A 236 -3.59 -11.05 -7.63
CA ARG A 236 -2.72 -11.74 -6.67
C ARG A 236 -3.08 -13.21 -6.49
N GLU A 237 -4.36 -13.50 -6.40
CA GLU A 237 -4.90 -14.84 -6.12
C GLU A 237 -5.43 -15.53 -7.39
N ASP A 238 -5.06 -15.01 -8.57
CA ASP A 238 -5.46 -15.58 -9.87
C ASP A 238 -6.99 -15.74 -10.06
N SER A 239 -7.77 -14.89 -9.40
CA SER A 239 -9.24 -14.85 -9.47
C SER A 239 -9.73 -13.78 -10.46
N VAL A 240 -9.27 -13.88 -11.71
CA VAL A 240 -9.47 -12.87 -12.76
C VAL A 240 -10.92 -12.79 -13.24
N GLU A 241 -11.60 -13.94 -13.35
CA GLU A 241 -12.99 -14.06 -13.82
C GLU A 241 -13.94 -13.19 -12.97
N ALA A 242 -13.85 -13.32 -11.65
CA ALA A 242 -14.72 -12.60 -10.71
C ALA A 242 -14.62 -11.07 -10.86
N PHE A 243 -13.42 -10.55 -11.11
CA PHE A 243 -13.23 -9.11 -11.32
C PHE A 243 -13.75 -8.66 -12.70
N ASN A 244 -13.38 -9.35 -13.77
CA ASN A 244 -13.79 -8.99 -15.13
C ASN A 244 -15.33 -9.04 -15.28
N ASP A 245 -15.99 -10.05 -14.69
CA ASP A 245 -17.45 -10.15 -14.66
C ASP A 245 -18.11 -9.02 -13.86
N THR A 246 -17.46 -8.56 -12.79
CA THR A 246 -17.94 -7.41 -12.02
C THR A 246 -17.84 -6.12 -12.84
N MET A 247 -16.72 -5.92 -13.54
CA MET A 247 -16.54 -4.76 -14.43
C MET A 247 -17.52 -4.73 -15.60
N LEU A 248 -17.82 -5.90 -16.20
CA LEU A 248 -18.83 -6.02 -17.25
C LEU A 248 -20.22 -5.68 -16.71
N ARG A 249 -20.60 -6.20 -15.53
CA ARG A 249 -21.86 -5.82 -14.86
C ARG A 249 -21.96 -4.33 -14.59
N LEU A 250 -20.88 -3.69 -14.12
CA LEU A 250 -20.87 -2.24 -13.89
C LEU A 250 -21.00 -1.44 -15.18
N ARG A 251 -20.38 -1.88 -16.28
CA ARG A 251 -20.54 -1.27 -17.60
C ARG A 251 -21.99 -1.35 -18.07
N ASP A 252 -22.60 -2.52 -17.99
CA ASP A 252 -23.95 -2.74 -18.50
C ASP A 252 -24.98 -1.90 -17.70
N VAL A 253 -24.74 -1.68 -16.40
CA VAL A 253 -25.64 -0.86 -15.55
C VAL A 253 -25.40 0.64 -15.68
N TYR A 254 -24.13 1.09 -15.66
CA TYR A 254 -23.79 2.51 -15.52
C TYR A 254 -23.30 3.18 -16.82
N ARG A 255 -22.93 2.41 -17.85
CA ARG A 255 -22.59 2.95 -19.18
C ARG A 255 -23.74 2.74 -20.16
N ASP A 256 -24.17 1.49 -20.28
CA ASP A 256 -25.13 1.03 -21.29
C ASP A 256 -26.57 0.97 -20.73
N GLY A 257 -26.78 1.46 -19.50
CA GLY A 257 -28.08 1.51 -18.85
C GLY A 257 -29.07 2.47 -19.52
N PRO A 258 -30.37 2.37 -19.18
CA PRO A 258 -31.44 3.14 -19.83
C PRO A 258 -31.34 4.66 -19.64
N GLY A 259 -30.48 5.13 -18.73
CA GLY A 259 -30.18 6.55 -18.48
C GLY A 259 -28.95 7.10 -19.22
N GLY A 260 -28.27 6.29 -20.03
CA GLY A 260 -26.98 6.63 -20.64
C GLY A 260 -25.82 6.61 -19.65
N GLU A 261 -24.69 7.25 -20.01
CA GLU A 261 -23.47 7.23 -19.21
C GLU A 261 -23.64 7.98 -17.88
N SER A 262 -23.60 7.23 -16.79
CA SER A 262 -23.79 7.72 -15.42
C SER A 262 -22.60 8.54 -14.92
N ALA A 263 -22.81 9.35 -13.88
CA ALA A 263 -21.71 10.11 -13.26
C ALA A 263 -20.69 9.20 -12.57
N ILE A 264 -21.14 8.08 -11.99
CA ILE A 264 -20.26 7.02 -11.46
C ILE A 264 -19.38 6.43 -12.57
N TRP A 265 -19.94 6.13 -13.74
CA TRP A 265 -19.14 5.57 -14.85
C TRP A 265 -18.06 6.55 -15.35
N ARG A 266 -18.40 7.84 -15.44
CA ARG A 266 -17.41 8.89 -15.73
C ARG A 266 -16.28 8.93 -14.70
N GLN A 267 -16.59 8.74 -13.41
CA GLN A 267 -15.56 8.68 -12.37
C GLN A 267 -14.67 7.43 -12.52
N ILE A 268 -15.25 6.27 -12.85
CA ILE A 268 -14.50 5.05 -13.13
C ILE A 268 -13.54 5.24 -14.31
N ARG A 269 -13.97 5.94 -15.37
CA ARG A 269 -13.13 6.29 -16.52
C ARG A 269 -11.99 7.25 -16.14
N ILE A 270 -12.29 8.29 -15.35
CA ILE A 270 -11.26 9.21 -14.83
C ILE A 270 -10.21 8.45 -14.02
N ASP A 271 -10.65 7.53 -13.16
CA ASP A 271 -9.74 6.70 -12.36
C ASP A 271 -8.90 5.76 -13.23
N PHE A 272 -9.49 5.18 -14.29
CA PHE A 272 -8.76 4.38 -15.26
C PHE A 272 -7.63 5.18 -15.92
N ASP A 273 -7.90 6.39 -16.40
CA ASP A 273 -6.89 7.25 -17.01
C ASP A 273 -5.82 7.71 -16.01
N ALA A 274 -6.23 8.05 -14.78
CA ALA A 274 -5.32 8.51 -13.72
C ALA A 274 -4.33 7.42 -13.25
N PHE A 275 -4.75 6.15 -13.28
CA PHE A 275 -3.95 5.01 -12.81
C PHE A 275 -3.48 4.11 -13.95
N LYS A 276 -3.59 4.53 -15.22
CA LYS A 276 -3.21 3.72 -16.39
C LYS A 276 -1.77 3.21 -16.25
N GLY A 277 -1.60 1.89 -16.41
CA GLY A 277 -0.30 1.21 -16.22
C GLY A 277 0.03 0.83 -14.76
N SER A 278 -0.91 0.97 -13.83
CA SER A 278 -0.79 0.51 -12.44
C SER A 278 -1.83 -0.58 -12.13
N LEU A 279 -1.56 -1.43 -11.14
CA LEU A 279 -2.52 -2.43 -10.62
C LEU A 279 -3.82 -1.81 -10.10
N LYS A 280 -3.81 -0.50 -9.83
CA LYS A 280 -4.98 0.27 -9.37
C LYS A 280 -5.85 0.81 -10.51
N CYS A 281 -5.49 0.59 -11.78
CA CYS A 281 -6.30 1.00 -12.91
C CYS A 281 -7.63 0.22 -12.90
N LEU A 282 -8.77 0.88 -13.10
CA LEU A 282 -10.06 0.21 -13.12
C LEU A 282 -10.39 -0.42 -14.49
N GLY A 283 -9.40 -1.01 -15.16
CA GLY A 283 -9.55 -1.71 -16.44
C GLY A 283 -9.64 -3.22 -16.28
N LEU A 284 -10.17 -3.91 -17.30
CA LEU A 284 -10.17 -5.37 -17.36
C LEU A 284 -8.74 -5.91 -17.17
N ILE A 285 -8.63 -7.04 -16.49
CA ILE A 285 -7.35 -7.71 -16.27
C ILE A 285 -6.99 -8.49 -17.53
N THR A 286 -5.78 -8.24 -18.03
CA THR A 286 -5.31 -8.79 -19.31
C THR A 286 -4.47 -10.05 -19.14
N SER A 287 -4.33 -10.84 -20.21
CA SER A 287 -3.46 -12.03 -20.23
C SER A 287 -1.98 -11.70 -19.99
N LYS A 288 -1.57 -10.43 -20.06
CA LYS A 288 -0.22 -10.00 -19.68
C LYS A 288 -0.03 -9.91 -18.16
N GLU A 289 -1.09 -9.58 -17.45
CA GLU A 289 -1.08 -9.47 -15.98
C GLU A 289 -1.31 -10.83 -15.33
N SER A 290 -2.08 -11.73 -15.96
CA SER A 290 -2.24 -13.12 -15.53
C SER A 290 -2.33 -14.04 -16.76
N PRO A 291 -1.19 -14.59 -17.24
CA PRO A 291 -1.13 -15.37 -18.48
C PRO A 291 -1.65 -16.80 -18.37
N GLU A 292 -1.76 -17.34 -17.16
CA GLU A 292 -2.09 -18.76 -16.92
C GLU A 292 -3.56 -18.97 -16.52
N VAL A 293 -4.35 -17.89 -16.42
CA VAL A 293 -5.69 -17.92 -15.83
C VAL A 293 -6.78 -17.76 -16.89
N ARG A 294 -7.79 -18.63 -16.81
CA ARG A 294 -9.00 -18.58 -17.62
C ARG A 294 -9.76 -17.28 -17.33
N GLY A 295 -10.18 -16.54 -18.36
CA GLY A 295 -10.93 -15.28 -18.22
C GLY A 295 -10.11 -14.00 -18.23
N ALA A 296 -8.78 -14.08 -18.33
CA ALA A 296 -7.97 -12.92 -18.69
C ALA A 296 -8.22 -12.54 -20.16
N VAL A 297 -8.50 -11.26 -20.43
CA VAL A 297 -8.82 -10.77 -21.77
C VAL A 297 -7.56 -10.34 -22.53
N SER A 298 -7.62 -10.32 -23.86
CA SER A 298 -6.54 -9.75 -24.66
C SER A 298 -6.40 -8.23 -24.41
N GLU A 299 -5.21 -7.68 -24.66
CA GLU A 299 -4.99 -6.22 -24.55
C GLU A 299 -5.91 -5.44 -25.50
N GLU A 300 -6.24 -6.02 -26.65
CA GLU A 300 -7.18 -5.45 -27.62
C GLU A 300 -8.62 -5.40 -27.08
N GLU A 301 -9.08 -6.48 -26.43
CA GLU A 301 -10.39 -6.52 -25.78
C GLU A 301 -10.48 -5.55 -24.60
N ALA A 302 -9.41 -5.44 -23.80
CA ALA A 302 -9.34 -4.47 -22.71
C ALA A 302 -9.34 -3.02 -23.19
N ALA A 303 -8.76 -2.74 -24.37
CA ALA A 303 -8.85 -1.44 -25.01
C ALA A 303 -10.27 -1.16 -25.53
N ARG A 304 -10.84 -2.13 -26.27
CA ARG A 304 -12.22 -2.05 -26.81
C ARG A 304 -13.28 -1.93 -25.74
N PHE A 305 -13.02 -2.42 -24.52
CA PHE A 305 -13.93 -2.27 -23.39
C PHE A 305 -14.31 -0.80 -23.10
N TRP A 306 -13.38 0.12 -23.32
CA TRP A 306 -13.59 1.55 -23.09
C TRP A 306 -14.20 2.28 -24.28
N ASP A 307 -13.97 1.76 -25.48
CA ASP A 307 -14.56 2.26 -26.70
C ASP A 307 -16.06 1.89 -26.70
N GLY A 308 -16.93 2.88 -26.94
CA GLY A 308 -18.39 2.71 -26.91
C GLY A 308 -18.96 1.79 -28.00
N ALA A 309 -18.13 0.99 -28.67
CA ALA A 309 -18.54 0.01 -29.66
C ALA A 309 -18.88 -1.31 -28.95
N ASN A 310 -20.17 -1.64 -28.99
CA ASN A 310 -20.79 -2.89 -28.55
C ASN A 310 -19.85 -4.11 -28.69
N ALA A 311 -19.28 -4.59 -27.56
CA ALA A 311 -18.33 -5.72 -27.51
C ALA A 311 -19.00 -7.10 -27.72
N ASN A 312 -20.14 -7.13 -28.41
CA ASN A 312 -20.87 -8.34 -28.78
C ASN A 312 -21.11 -8.40 -30.30
N ALA A 313 -20.25 -7.77 -31.09
CA ALA A 313 -20.09 -8.15 -32.48
C ALA A 313 -19.37 -9.51 -32.51
N PRO A 314 -19.95 -10.56 -33.13
CA PRO A 314 -19.28 -11.84 -33.25
C PRO A 314 -17.91 -11.63 -33.89
N VAL A 315 -16.89 -12.27 -33.32
CA VAL A 315 -15.56 -12.39 -33.91
C VAL A 315 -15.75 -12.81 -35.37
N PRO A 316 -15.23 -12.08 -36.38
CA PRO A 316 -15.26 -12.58 -37.74
C PRO A 316 -14.52 -13.90 -37.75
N GLU A 317 -15.22 -14.97 -38.13
CA GLU A 317 -14.65 -16.31 -38.27
C GLU A 317 -13.33 -16.21 -39.05
N PRO A 318 -12.30 -17.02 -38.69
CA PRO A 318 -11.06 -17.06 -39.45
C PRO A 318 -11.40 -17.31 -40.91
N MET A 319 -10.93 -16.41 -41.77
CA MET A 319 -11.18 -16.43 -43.20
C MET A 319 -11.01 -17.85 -43.72
N ALA A 320 -12.07 -18.36 -44.36
CA ALA A 320 -12.01 -19.56 -45.17
C ALA A 320 -10.78 -19.47 -46.11
N PRO A 321 -10.09 -20.59 -46.37
CA PRO A 321 -8.94 -20.60 -47.25
C PRO A 321 -9.34 -19.98 -48.59
N VAL A 322 -8.54 -19.00 -49.00
CA VAL A 322 -8.64 -18.29 -50.27
C VAL A 322 -8.76 -19.34 -51.37
N ALA A 323 -9.91 -19.37 -52.03
CA ALA A 323 -10.10 -20.14 -53.25
C ALA A 323 -9.14 -19.62 -54.31
N ASP A 324 -8.58 -20.56 -55.05
CA ASP A 324 -7.60 -20.45 -56.12
C ASP A 324 -7.62 -19.10 -56.88
N LEU A 325 -6.46 -18.44 -56.84
CA LEU A 325 -6.06 -17.40 -57.79
C LEU A 325 -5.74 -18.08 -59.12
N ASP A 326 -6.72 -18.22 -60.00
CA ASP A 326 -6.53 -18.51 -61.43
C ASP A 326 -7.78 -18.05 -62.21
N GLU A 327 -8.04 -16.73 -62.26
CA GLU A 327 -8.95 -16.12 -63.25
C GLU A 327 -8.82 -14.58 -63.21
N ALA A 328 -7.68 -14.05 -63.67
CA ALA A 328 -7.51 -12.62 -63.94
C ALA A 328 -6.41 -12.36 -64.99
N GLU A 329 -6.53 -12.98 -66.17
CA GLU A 329 -5.71 -12.64 -67.34
C GLU A 329 -6.58 -12.56 -68.62
N ASP A 330 -7.60 -11.67 -68.66
CA ASP A 330 -8.35 -11.45 -69.92
C ASP A 330 -9.02 -10.06 -70.00
N GLN A 331 -8.32 -8.99 -69.60
CA GLN A 331 -8.86 -7.63 -69.80
C GLN A 331 -7.79 -6.51 -69.80
N ILE A 332 -6.77 -6.63 -70.65
CA ILE A 332 -5.99 -5.47 -71.11
C ILE A 332 -5.73 -5.64 -72.61
N ASP A 333 -6.71 -5.26 -73.43
CA ASP A 333 -6.51 -4.89 -74.83
C ASP A 333 -7.55 -3.82 -75.17
N GLY A 334 -7.11 -2.57 -75.31
CA GLY A 334 -8.01 -1.48 -75.70
C GLY A 334 -7.60 -0.07 -75.30
N ILE A 335 -6.31 0.27 -75.31
CA ILE A 335 -5.89 1.68 -75.36
C ILE A 335 -4.73 1.78 -76.35
N ASP A 336 -5.06 1.70 -77.64
CA ASP A 336 -4.19 2.19 -78.71
C ASP A 336 -5.02 2.54 -79.95
N GLU A 337 -6.04 3.41 -79.77
CA GLU A 337 -6.71 4.05 -80.90
C GLU A 337 -7.36 5.38 -80.47
N LEU A 338 -6.56 6.45 -80.48
CA LEU A 338 -6.98 7.82 -80.85
C LEU A 338 -5.74 8.73 -80.91
N MET A 339 -4.99 8.54 -81.99
CA MET A 339 -4.63 9.67 -82.86
C MET A 339 -5.85 10.01 -83.71
#